data_AF-A0A209CKV6-F1
#
_entry.id   AF-A0A209CKV6-F1
#
_cell.length_a   1.000
_cell.length_b   1.000
_cell.length_c   1.000
_cell.angle_alpha   90.00
_cell.angle_beta   90.00
_cell.angle_gamma   90.00
#
_symmetry.space_group_name_H-M   'P 1'
#
loop_
_entity.id
_entity.type
_entity.pdbx_description
1 polymer ?
#
loop_
_entity_poly.entity_id
_entity_poly.type
_entity_poly.pdbx_seq_one_letter_code
_entity_poly.pdbx_strand_id
1 'polypeptide(L)'
;MEIPDALPEPLPGADGAVARDPAADDQRHRGRRLVRCRLCGRPLTGTDSRRAGLGPSCDAKLHPAPPDIRTRRHEVDQDPLPGT
;
A
#
# COMPACT_ATOMS: atom_id res chain seq x y z
N MET A 1 -28.57 7.95 53.96
CA MET A 1 -28.62 9.22 53.22
C MET A 1 -27.18 9.70 53.11
N GLU A 2 -26.43 9.14 52.17
CA GLU A 2 -26.30 9.53 50.75
C GLU A 2 -25.10 10.49 50.62
N ILE A 3 -24.01 9.99 50.07
CA ILE A 3 -22.84 10.78 49.65
C ILE A 3 -23.24 11.42 48.31
N PRO A 4 -23.27 12.75 48.14
CA PRO A 4 -23.52 13.33 46.84
C PRO A 4 -22.27 13.18 45.96
N ASP A 5 -22.45 12.38 44.92
CA ASP A 5 -21.63 12.30 43.71
C ASP A 5 -21.63 13.68 43.02
N ALA A 6 -20.50 14.38 43.08
CA ALA A 6 -20.27 15.60 42.32
C ALA A 6 -19.11 15.35 41.36
N LEU A 7 -19.46 14.86 40.17
CA LEU A 7 -18.56 14.73 39.02
C LEU A 7 -17.92 16.10 38.68
N PRO A 8 -16.60 16.16 38.39
CA PRO A 8 -15.96 17.38 37.92
C PRO A 8 -16.37 17.68 36.47
N GLU A 9 -16.85 18.90 36.20
CA GLU A 9 -17.11 19.38 34.85
C GLU A 9 -15.80 19.60 34.07
N PRO A 10 -15.65 19.08 32.82
CA PRO A 10 -14.53 19.45 31.97
C PRO A 10 -14.81 20.76 31.20
N LEU A 11 -13.95 21.76 31.42
CA LEU A 11 -13.90 23.03 30.71
C LEU A 11 -13.35 22.91 29.25
N PRO A 12 -13.58 23.93 28.41
CA PRO A 12 -13.71 23.83 26.95
C PRO A 12 -12.42 24.15 26.18
N GLY A 13 -12.36 23.70 24.92
CA GLY A 13 -11.34 24.14 23.97
C GLY A 13 -11.07 23.10 22.87
N ALA A 14 -12.02 22.93 21.94
CA ALA A 14 -11.83 22.08 20.77
C ALA A 14 -11.63 22.90 19.49
N ASP A 15 -10.90 24.02 19.57
CA ASP A 15 -10.32 24.68 18.40
C ASP A 15 -8.88 24.22 18.22
N GLY A 16 -8.72 22.90 18.07
CA GLY A 16 -7.44 22.27 17.75
C GLY A 16 -7.46 21.85 16.30
N ALA A 17 -6.91 22.70 15.43
CA ALA A 17 -6.53 22.32 14.07
C ALA A 17 -5.99 20.89 14.07
N VAL A 18 -6.67 20.00 13.32
CA VAL A 18 -6.31 18.59 13.19
C VAL A 18 -4.97 18.47 12.48
N ALA A 19 -3.89 18.73 13.22
CA ALA A 19 -2.61 18.11 12.96
C ALA A 19 -2.90 16.62 12.90
N ARG A 20 -2.75 16.02 11.72
CA ARG A 20 -2.92 14.59 11.52
C ARG A 20 -1.94 13.89 12.45
N ASP A 21 -2.45 13.45 13.58
CA ASP A 21 -1.68 12.77 14.60
C ASP A 21 -1.25 11.42 14.03
N PRO A 22 0.05 11.17 13.81
CA PRO A 22 0.53 9.89 13.28
C PRO A 22 0.14 8.73 14.21
N ALA A 23 -0.13 8.99 15.50
CA ALA A 23 -0.64 8.01 16.44
C ALA A 23 -2.11 7.62 16.16
N ALA A 24 -2.93 8.53 15.63
CA ALA A 24 -4.31 8.23 15.21
C ALA A 24 -4.35 7.40 13.91
N ASP A 25 -3.37 7.58 13.02
CA ASP A 25 -3.17 6.73 11.85
C ASP A 25 -2.72 5.31 12.25
N ASP A 26 -1.81 5.22 13.23
CA ASP A 26 -1.38 3.95 13.83
C ASP A 26 -2.55 3.20 14.47
N GLN A 27 -3.43 3.89 15.22
CA GLN A 27 -4.64 3.30 15.82
C GLN A 27 -5.66 2.77 14.80
N ARG A 28 -5.86 3.44 13.65
CA ARG A 28 -6.68 2.90 12.56
C ARG A 28 -6.05 1.67 11.90
N HIS A 29 -4.72 1.58 11.94
CA HIS A 29 -3.96 0.43 11.45
C HIS A 29 -3.89 -0.74 12.43
N ARG A 30 -4.13 -0.56 13.74
CA ARG A 30 -4.04 -1.67 14.73
C ARG A 30 -5.06 -2.79 14.54
N GLY A 31 -6.14 -2.55 13.80
CA GLY A 31 -7.08 -3.61 13.38
C GLY A 31 -6.67 -4.38 12.12
N ARG A 32 -5.69 -3.88 11.36
CA ARG A 32 -5.24 -4.47 10.09
C ARG A 32 -3.75 -4.77 10.19
N ARG A 33 -3.39 -6.05 10.39
CA ARG A 33 -1.98 -6.51 10.43
C ARG A 33 -1.14 -5.77 9.37
N LEU A 34 -0.09 -5.10 9.82
CA LEU A 34 0.87 -4.43 8.95
C LEU A 34 1.52 -5.49 8.04
N VAL A 35 1.23 -5.40 6.75
CA VAL A 35 1.86 -6.27 5.75
C VAL A 35 3.22 -5.67 5.39
N ARG A 36 4.25 -6.52 5.33
CA ARG A 36 5.62 -6.12 5.01
C ARG A 36 6.04 -6.68 3.64
N CYS A 37 6.92 -5.95 2.97
CA CYS A 37 7.56 -6.42 1.75
C CYS A 37 8.40 -7.68 2.03
N ARG A 38 8.22 -8.73 1.23
CA ARG A 38 8.99 -9.98 1.36
C ARG A 38 10.48 -9.83 0.99
N LEU A 39 10.84 -8.81 0.22
CA LEU A 39 12.24 -8.55 -0.18
C LEU A 39 13.00 -7.62 0.77
N CYS A 40 12.39 -6.49 1.16
CA CYS A 40 13.09 -5.44 1.92
C CYS A 40 12.54 -5.19 3.32
N GLY A 41 11.47 -5.90 3.73
CA GLY A 41 10.87 -5.79 5.06
C GLY A 41 10.10 -4.49 5.34
N ARG A 42 10.11 -3.50 4.43
CA ARG A 42 9.41 -2.22 4.60
C ARG A 42 7.89 -2.41 4.68
N PRO A 43 7.16 -1.60 5.48
CA PRO A 43 5.71 -1.67 5.57
C PRO A 43 5.07 -1.28 4.23
N LEU A 44 4.01 -2.01 3.86
CA LEU A 44 3.28 -1.80 2.62
C LEU A 44 2.03 -0.95 2.88
N THR A 45 2.01 0.26 2.33
CA THR A 45 0.92 1.23 2.48
C THR A 45 -0.16 1.06 1.40
N GLY A 46 0.23 0.69 0.17
CA GLY A 46 -0.67 0.50 -0.98
C GLY A 46 -1.38 -0.85 -0.99
N THR A 47 -2.65 -0.88 -1.41
CA THR A 47 -3.46 -2.11 -1.48
C THR A 47 -2.89 -3.15 -2.45
N ASP A 48 -2.42 -2.72 -3.62
CA ASP A 48 -1.82 -3.62 -4.61
C ASP A 48 -0.50 -4.20 -4.10
N SER A 49 0.34 -3.35 -3.48
CA SER A 49 1.56 -3.80 -2.82
C SER A 49 1.25 -4.84 -1.73
N ARG A 50 0.23 -4.59 -0.89
CA ARG A 50 -0.20 -5.57 0.13
C ARG A 50 -0.66 -6.88 -0.48
N ARG A 51 -1.38 -6.85 -1.61
CA ARG A 51 -1.86 -8.04 -2.32
C ARG A 51 -0.70 -8.84 -2.92
N ALA A 52 0.26 -8.17 -3.53
CA ALA A 52 1.46 -8.80 -4.10
C ALA A 52 2.48 -9.24 -3.03
N GLY A 53 2.46 -8.64 -1.84
CA GLY A 53 3.48 -8.85 -0.80
C GLY A 53 4.83 -8.20 -1.12
N LEU A 54 4.86 -7.29 -2.08
CA LEU A 54 6.06 -6.59 -2.54
C LEU A 54 5.81 -5.09 -2.60
N GLY A 55 6.80 -4.31 -2.15
CA GLY A 55 6.76 -2.84 -2.28
C GLY A 55 6.99 -2.41 -3.73
N PRO A 56 6.54 -1.22 -4.15
CA PRO A 56 6.56 -0.79 -5.55
C PRO A 56 7.97 -0.83 -6.16
N SER A 57 8.99 -0.43 -5.39
CA SER A 57 10.39 -0.49 -5.86
C SER A 57 10.96 -1.90 -5.93
N CYS A 58 10.43 -2.84 -5.14
CA CYS A 58 10.87 -4.24 -5.15
C CYS A 58 10.15 -5.03 -6.23
N ASP A 59 8.87 -4.74 -6.44
CA ASP A 59 8.06 -5.33 -7.49
C ASP A 59 8.57 -4.94 -8.87
N ALA A 60 8.85 -3.65 -9.13
CA ALA A 60 9.42 -3.20 -10.41
C ALA A 60 10.79 -3.82 -10.75
N LYS A 61 11.54 -4.30 -9.75
CA LYS A 61 12.81 -5.02 -9.97
C LYS A 61 12.60 -6.46 -10.41
N LEU A 62 11.53 -7.09 -9.94
CA LEU A 62 11.18 -8.48 -10.27
C LEU A 62 10.29 -8.58 -11.51
N HIS A 63 9.40 -7.61 -11.68
CA HIS A 63 8.43 -7.51 -12.75
C HIS A 63 8.62 -6.17 -13.46
N PRO A 64 9.66 -6.04 -14.30
CA PRO A 64 9.83 -4.82 -15.09
C PRO A 64 8.60 -4.63 -15.98
N ALA A 65 8.15 -3.38 -16.11
CA ALA A 65 7.07 -3.05 -17.02
C ALA A 65 7.46 -3.52 -18.44
N PRO A 66 6.49 -4.06 -19.22
CA PRO A 66 6.72 -4.35 -20.61
C PRO A 66 7.29 -3.10 -21.29
N PRO A 67 8.34 -3.25 -22.11
CA PRO A 67 8.92 -2.10 -22.78
C PRO A 67 7.85 -1.44 -23.65
N ASP A 68 7.80 -0.11 -23.64
CA ASP A 68 6.93 0.69 -24.53
C ASP A 68 7.52 0.72 -25.95
N ILE A 69 7.78 -0.47 -26.49
CA ILE A 69 8.19 -0.66 -27.87
C ILE A 69 6.90 -0.91 -28.63
N ARG A 70 6.56 0.00 -29.55
CA ARG A 70 5.57 -0.29 -30.58
C ARG A 70 6.12 -1.43 -31.43
N THR A 71 5.67 -2.65 -31.17
CA THR A 71 5.98 -3.81 -32.00
C THR A 71 5.35 -3.56 -33.36
N ARG A 72 6.12 -3.00 -34.29
CA ARG A 72 5.75 -3.04 -35.70
C ARG A 72 5.76 -4.52 -36.07
N ARG A 73 4.59 -5.07 -36.43
CA ARG A 73 4.50 -6.43 -36.96
C ARG A 73 5.30 -6.45 -38.25
N HIS A 74 6.50 -7.02 -38.20
CA HIS A 74 7.29 -7.24 -39.40
C HIS A 74 6.78 -8.53 -40.02
N GLU A 75 6.19 -8.42 -41.20
CA GLU A 75 5.82 -9.57 -42.00
C GLU A 75 7.11 -10.11 -42.62
N VAL A 76 7.66 -11.14 -41.98
CA VAL A 76 8.81 -11.90 -42.47
C VAL A 76 8.30 -13.01 -43.39
N ASP A 77 8.87 -13.07 -44.59
CA ASP A 77 8.73 -14.22 -45.47
C ASP A 77 9.57 -15.37 -44.91
N GLN A 78 8.91 -16.39 -44.35
CA GLN A 78 9.56 -17.53 -43.74
C GLN A 78 9.68 -18.64 -44.77
N ASP A 79 10.92 -19.03 -45.06
CA ASP A 79 11.15 -20.17 -45.94
C ASP A 79 10.56 -21.45 -45.31
N PRO A 80 9.80 -22.25 -46.06
CA PRO A 80 9.21 -23.47 -45.53
C PRO A 80 10.29 -24.47 -45.15
N LEU A 81 10.06 -25.20 -44.05
CA LEU A 81 10.97 -26.26 -43.62
C LEU A 81 11.05 -27.36 -44.70
N PRO A 82 12.25 -27.87 -45.01
CA PRO A 82 12.40 -28.95 -45.97
C PRO A 82 11.88 -30.28 -45.41
N GLY A 83 11.07 -30.99 -46.20
CA GLY A 83 10.60 -32.34 -45.90
C GLY A 83 9.09 -32.43 -45.65
N THR A 84 8.34 -32.71 -46.72
CA THR A 84 7.09 -33.47 -46.64
C THR A 84 7.40 -34.93 -46.93
#